data_AF-A0A6G0V554-F1
#
_entry.id   AF-A0A6G0V554-F1
#
_cell.length_a   1.000
_cell.length_b   1.000
_cell.length_c   1.000
_cell.angle_alpha   90.00
_cell.angle_beta   90.00
_cell.angle_gamma   90.00
#
_symmetry.space_group_name_H-M   'P 1'
#
loop_
_entity.id
_entity.type
_entity.pdbx_description
1 polymer ?
#
loop_
_entity_poly.entity_id
_entity_poly.type
_entity_poly.pdbx_seq_one_letter_code
_entity_poly.pdbx_strand_id
1 'polypeptide(L)'
;MGEVKGISVHPQKSAYNEIEARALLNLAASAYAPSPDDCVKVTFLSTKPRLVYLATDHICDEFANGCGSFALADDINKHLYIVFRGTRTKAQLLTEGWHSLHPAVNFYGAGKAHKYFYNALISLWSNVEKALLDNRDYGVTFTGHSLGGALASLAALKTVIFNHRKGEQVKLYTFGQPRVGNVELATKHNKLLPFSFRIVHGVDIVPHLPGCAKDDFMGETKSKPCDPDDFEKPYHHGLEIYYPHEMRPDSPFYECFGTPLGEDFNCSDKLTFIPEHHFQYTYAHRHYFEHKVPAFGKLGCQGTKQQEERLPDDAHDAGGKAAHEVRRPWHSVLGKVRAVGHFLGIGR
;
A
#
# COMPACT_ATOMS: atom_id res chain seq x y z
N MET A 1 53.80 -17.25 0.02
CA MET A 1 52.52 -17.52 0.69
C MET A 1 52.07 -16.22 1.33
N GLY A 2 51.16 -15.50 0.68
CA GLY A 2 50.58 -14.26 1.23
C GLY A 2 49.22 -14.59 1.83
N GLU A 3 49.05 -14.31 3.13
CA GLU A 3 47.77 -14.45 3.83
C GLU A 3 46.73 -13.50 3.25
N VAL A 4 45.62 -14.05 2.76
CA VAL A 4 44.42 -13.30 2.43
C VAL A 4 43.78 -12.88 3.75
N LYS A 5 43.87 -11.59 4.09
CA LYS A 5 43.12 -10.99 5.20
C LYS A 5 41.63 -11.19 4.94
N GLY A 6 40.97 -11.94 5.81
CA GLY A 6 39.53 -12.12 5.80
C GLY A 6 38.83 -10.77 5.83
N ILE A 7 37.97 -10.53 4.83
CA ILE A 7 37.03 -9.41 4.83
C ILE A 7 36.10 -9.65 6.02
N SER A 8 36.18 -8.76 7.00
CA SER A 8 35.22 -8.71 8.11
C SER A 8 33.86 -8.33 7.51
N VAL A 9 32.98 -9.33 7.37
CA VAL A 9 31.58 -9.10 7.01
C VAL A 9 30.88 -8.57 8.27
N HIS A 10 30.93 -7.26 8.47
CA HIS A 10 29.97 -6.61 9.35
C HIS A 10 28.57 -6.91 8.80
N PRO A 11 27.57 -7.24 9.63
CA PRO A 11 26.20 -7.32 9.17
C PRO A 11 25.85 -5.96 8.57
N GLN A 12 25.58 -5.91 7.27
CA GLN A 12 25.01 -4.71 6.66
C GLN A 12 23.68 -4.47 7.38
N LYS A 13 23.55 -3.34 8.05
CA LYS A 13 22.30 -2.89 8.65
C LYS A 13 21.85 -1.70 7.83
N SER A 14 20.63 -1.75 7.32
CA SER A 14 20.05 -0.65 6.55
C SER A 14 19.59 0.49 7.45
N ALA A 15 19.04 1.53 6.81
CA ALA A 15 18.35 2.62 7.49
C ALA A 15 16.87 2.30 7.81
N TYR A 16 16.45 1.03 7.70
CA TYR A 16 15.10 0.61 8.07
C TYR A 16 14.79 0.95 9.53
N ASN A 17 13.60 1.51 9.77
CA ASN A 17 13.12 1.84 11.09
C ASN A 17 11.72 1.25 11.30
N GLU A 18 11.60 0.27 12.20
CA GLU A 18 10.34 -0.41 12.47
C GLU A 18 9.27 0.52 13.08
N ILE A 19 9.67 1.49 13.92
CA ILE A 19 8.73 2.48 14.50
C ILE A 19 8.12 3.33 13.37
N GLU A 20 8.96 3.77 12.43
CA GLU A 20 8.49 4.47 11.22
C GLU A 20 7.59 3.56 10.36
N ALA A 21 7.97 2.29 10.16
CA ALA A 21 7.16 1.33 9.41
C ALA A 21 5.78 1.10 10.05
N ARG A 22 5.69 0.98 11.37
CA ARG A 22 4.41 0.84 12.09
C ARG A 22 3.53 2.08 11.94
N ALA A 23 4.10 3.28 12.05
CA ALA A 23 3.38 4.53 11.80
C ALA A 23 2.89 4.62 10.34
N LEU A 24 3.71 4.20 9.38
CA LEU A 24 3.34 4.19 7.96
C LEU A 24 2.32 3.09 7.63
N LEU A 25 2.25 2.00 8.40
CA LEU A 25 1.17 1.01 8.28
C LEU A 25 -0.16 1.63 8.69
N ASN A 26 -0.22 2.43 9.77
CA ASN A 26 -1.46 3.13 10.16
C ASN A 26 -2.00 3.99 9.00
N LEU A 27 -1.11 4.71 8.30
CA LEU A 27 -1.50 5.50 7.14
C LEU A 27 -1.95 4.63 5.95
N ALA A 28 -1.22 3.56 5.64
CA ALA A 28 -1.61 2.62 4.60
C ALA A 28 -2.98 1.96 4.90
N ALA A 29 -3.24 1.64 6.17
CA ALA A 29 -4.50 1.12 6.66
C ALA A 29 -5.62 2.16 6.53
N SER A 30 -5.37 3.41 6.93
CA SER A 30 -6.36 4.50 6.88
C SER A 30 -6.87 4.79 5.47
N ALA A 31 -6.08 4.46 4.43
CA ALA A 31 -6.51 4.57 3.04
C ALA A 31 -7.75 3.72 2.73
N TYR A 32 -8.00 2.65 3.49
CA TYR A 32 -9.19 1.79 3.33
C TYR A 32 -10.46 2.37 3.97
N ALA A 33 -10.33 3.37 4.84
CA ALA A 33 -11.43 4.08 5.47
C ALA A 33 -11.94 5.24 4.57
N PRO A 34 -13.13 5.82 4.86
CA PRO A 34 -13.64 6.99 4.13
C PRO A 34 -12.81 8.25 4.35
N SER A 35 -12.21 8.38 5.53
CA SER A 35 -11.32 9.47 5.90
C SER A 35 -10.11 8.91 6.65
N PRO A 36 -8.90 9.46 6.43
CA PRO A 36 -7.71 9.05 7.16
C PRO A 36 -7.63 9.65 8.58
N ASP A 37 -8.48 10.63 8.92
CA ASP A 37 -8.28 11.52 10.07
C ASP A 37 -8.09 10.80 11.41
N ASP A 38 -8.85 9.75 11.69
CA ASP A 38 -8.77 9.07 12.98
C ASP A 38 -7.45 8.32 13.15
N CYS A 39 -6.98 7.65 12.09
CA CYS A 39 -5.65 7.06 12.07
C CYS A 39 -4.54 8.12 12.15
N VAL A 40 -4.70 9.26 11.48
CA VAL A 40 -3.73 10.36 11.53
C VAL A 40 -3.59 10.92 12.96
N LYS A 41 -4.71 11.12 13.66
CA LYS A 41 -4.71 11.61 15.05
C LYS A 41 -3.92 10.69 15.99
N VAL A 42 -4.07 9.37 15.86
CA VAL A 42 -3.35 8.41 16.72
C VAL A 42 -1.91 8.21 16.31
N THR A 43 -1.59 8.39 15.02
CA THR A 43 -0.23 8.20 14.49
C THR A 43 0.67 9.39 14.79
N PHE A 44 0.14 10.62 14.68
CA PHE A 44 0.91 11.85 14.81
C PHE A 44 0.42 12.74 15.96
N LEU A 45 0.64 12.27 17.19
CA LEU A 45 0.19 12.95 18.41
C LEU A 45 0.79 14.36 18.56
N SER A 46 2.06 14.53 18.20
CA SER A 46 2.81 15.78 18.43
C SER A 46 2.72 16.76 17.28
N THR A 47 2.81 16.31 16.03
CA THR A 47 2.95 17.21 14.88
C THR A 47 1.65 17.51 14.13
N LYS A 48 0.64 16.65 14.27
CA LYS A 48 -0.71 16.82 13.66
C LYS A 48 -0.68 17.28 12.19
N PRO A 49 -0.13 16.47 11.26
CA PRO A 49 -0.05 16.80 9.84
C PRO A 49 -1.41 17.18 9.26
N ARG A 50 -1.43 18.20 8.38
CA ARG A 50 -2.66 18.62 7.69
C ARG A 50 -2.94 17.72 6.48
N LEU A 51 -4.21 17.42 6.24
CA LEU A 51 -4.64 16.80 4.99
C LEU A 51 -4.50 17.80 3.84
N VAL A 52 -3.66 17.48 2.86
CA VAL A 52 -3.40 18.32 1.68
C VAL A 52 -4.45 18.05 0.60
N TYR A 53 -4.72 16.77 0.35
CA TYR A 53 -5.78 16.32 -0.54
C TYR A 53 -6.24 14.92 -0.13
N LEU A 54 -7.47 14.59 -0.52
CA LEU A 54 -8.03 13.25 -0.46
C LEU A 54 -8.73 12.96 -1.79
N ALA A 55 -8.25 11.94 -2.50
CA ALA A 55 -8.78 11.48 -3.77
C ALA A 55 -9.30 10.06 -3.57
N THR A 56 -10.63 9.91 -3.43
CA THR A 56 -11.29 8.62 -3.22
C THR A 56 -11.94 8.12 -4.49
N ASP A 57 -11.92 6.80 -4.67
CA ASP A 57 -12.76 6.06 -5.64
C ASP A 57 -12.67 6.56 -7.08
N HIS A 58 -11.47 7.00 -7.49
CA HIS A 58 -11.16 7.19 -8.91
C HIS A 58 -11.18 5.84 -9.60
N ILE A 59 -12.01 5.70 -10.63
CA ILE A 59 -11.98 4.51 -11.49
C ILE A 59 -10.58 4.44 -12.11
N CYS A 60 -9.83 3.40 -11.73
CA CYS A 60 -8.41 3.29 -12.07
C CYS A 60 -8.09 2.05 -12.90
N ASP A 61 -9.06 1.19 -13.14
CA ASP A 61 -8.91 0.03 -14.02
C ASP A 61 -10.14 -0.23 -14.90
N GLU A 62 -9.94 -1.09 -15.89
CA GLU A 62 -10.95 -1.52 -16.87
C GLU A 62 -12.10 -2.33 -16.24
N PHE A 63 -11.96 -2.72 -14.97
CA PHE A 63 -12.96 -3.44 -14.17
C PHE A 63 -13.73 -2.52 -13.21
N ALA A 64 -13.57 -1.19 -13.36
CA ALA A 64 -14.20 -0.18 -12.52
C ALA A 64 -13.86 -0.27 -11.02
N ASN A 65 -12.75 -0.89 -10.63
CA ASN A 65 -12.29 -0.80 -9.25
C ASN A 65 -11.82 0.63 -8.98
N GLY A 66 -12.26 1.18 -7.85
CA GLY A 66 -11.78 2.47 -7.38
C GLY A 66 -10.36 2.35 -6.82
N CYS A 67 -9.47 3.26 -7.21
CA CYS A 67 -8.24 3.55 -6.49
C CYS A 67 -8.42 4.82 -5.65
N GLY A 68 -7.55 4.99 -4.67
CA GLY A 68 -7.53 6.21 -3.87
C GLY A 68 -6.12 6.58 -3.45
N SER A 69 -5.91 7.86 -3.22
CA SER A 69 -4.70 8.38 -2.58
C SER A 69 -5.01 9.62 -1.75
N PHE A 70 -4.13 9.93 -0.82
CA PHE A 70 -4.17 11.18 -0.08
C PHE A 70 -2.75 11.64 0.24
N ALA A 71 -2.61 12.91 0.60
CA ALA A 71 -1.35 13.43 1.10
C ALA A 71 -1.53 14.21 2.40
N LEU A 72 -0.56 14.06 3.31
CA LEU A 72 -0.47 14.78 4.57
C LEU A 72 0.81 15.61 4.60
N ALA A 73 0.72 16.87 4.98
CA ALA A 73 1.88 17.73 5.18
C ALA A 73 2.11 17.96 6.68
N ASP A 74 3.26 17.50 7.16
CA ASP A 74 3.79 17.82 8.48
C ASP A 74 4.65 19.08 8.36
N ASP A 75 4.04 20.24 8.61
CA ASP A 75 4.69 21.53 8.47
C ASP A 75 5.78 21.78 9.53
N ILE A 76 5.73 21.05 10.66
CA ILE A 76 6.72 21.14 11.75
C ILE A 76 7.99 20.42 11.35
N ASN A 77 7.87 19.17 10.88
CA ASN A 77 9.01 18.37 10.46
C ASN A 77 9.44 18.65 9.01
N LYS A 78 8.70 19.51 8.29
CA LYS A 78 8.90 19.78 6.85
C LYS A 78 8.91 18.47 6.06
N HIS A 79 7.87 17.67 6.25
CA HIS A 79 7.75 16.34 5.64
C HIS A 79 6.37 16.11 5.03
N LEU A 80 6.34 15.51 3.85
CA LEU A 80 5.13 15.15 3.12
C LEU A 80 4.95 13.63 3.12
N TYR A 81 3.76 13.15 3.48
CA TYR A 81 3.40 11.75 3.38
C TYR A 81 2.40 11.58 2.24
N ILE A 82 2.69 10.71 1.27
CA ILE A 82 1.80 10.39 0.16
C ILE A 82 1.43 8.93 0.26
N VAL A 83 0.12 8.67 0.31
CA VAL A 83 -0.42 7.36 0.67
C VAL A 83 -1.36 6.88 -0.41
N PHE A 84 -1.20 5.62 -0.82
CA PHE A 84 -2.03 4.98 -1.82
C PHE A 84 -2.83 3.82 -1.22
N ARG A 85 -4.11 3.75 -1.56
CA ARG A 85 -5.01 2.68 -1.16
C ARG A 85 -4.80 1.43 -2.02
N GLY A 86 -4.85 0.25 -1.41
CA GLY A 86 -4.97 -1.00 -2.15
C GLY A 86 -6.40 -1.31 -2.63
N THR A 87 -6.60 -2.51 -3.15
CA THR A 87 -7.90 -2.95 -3.68
C THR A 87 -8.90 -3.26 -2.57
N ARG A 88 -10.18 -2.88 -2.75
CA ARG A 88 -11.27 -3.15 -1.80
C ARG A 88 -11.89 -4.55 -1.94
N THR A 89 -11.79 -5.15 -3.13
CA THR A 89 -12.42 -6.44 -3.44
C THR A 89 -11.53 -7.63 -3.04
N LYS A 90 -12.15 -8.81 -2.87
CA LYS A 90 -11.53 -10.03 -2.32
C LYS A 90 -10.19 -10.34 -3.00
N ALA A 91 -9.20 -10.76 -2.21
CA ALA A 91 -7.86 -11.13 -2.67
C ALA A 91 -7.86 -12.20 -3.79
N GLN A 92 -8.95 -12.95 -3.91
CA GLN A 92 -9.23 -13.88 -5.02
C GLN A 92 -9.19 -13.20 -6.40
N LEU A 93 -9.65 -11.95 -6.52
CA LEU A 93 -9.54 -11.18 -7.77
C LEU A 93 -8.11 -10.71 -8.05
N LEU A 94 -7.26 -10.58 -7.02
CA LEU A 94 -5.85 -10.19 -7.16
C LEU A 94 -4.98 -11.35 -7.66
N THR A 95 -5.44 -12.59 -7.53
CA THR A 95 -4.70 -13.77 -8.04
C THR A 95 -5.12 -14.06 -9.48
N GLU A 96 -6.41 -14.12 -9.79
CA GLU A 96 -6.88 -14.49 -11.14
C GLU A 96 -6.50 -13.46 -12.24
N GLY A 97 -6.36 -12.17 -11.93
CA GLY A 97 -6.11 -11.12 -12.93
C GLY A 97 -4.64 -10.82 -13.28
N TRP A 98 -3.68 -11.10 -12.37
CA TRP A 98 -2.27 -10.66 -12.53
C TRP A 98 -1.32 -11.69 -13.12
N HIS A 99 -1.62 -12.99 -13.00
CA HIS A 99 -0.71 -14.06 -13.41
C HIS A 99 -0.35 -14.02 -14.92
N SER A 100 -1.21 -13.42 -15.74
CA SER A 100 -1.06 -13.35 -17.20
C SER A 100 -0.41 -12.07 -17.71
N LEU A 101 0.10 -11.20 -16.83
CA LEU A 101 0.50 -9.85 -17.21
C LEU A 101 2.00 -9.60 -17.00
N HIS A 102 2.73 -9.48 -18.12
CA HIS A 102 4.15 -9.10 -18.12
C HIS A 102 4.33 -7.57 -17.99
N PRO A 103 5.46 -7.09 -17.42
CA PRO A 103 5.85 -5.69 -17.53
C PRO A 103 5.86 -5.26 -19.00
N ALA A 104 5.12 -4.21 -19.34
CA ALA A 104 4.81 -3.90 -20.73
C ALA A 104 5.00 -2.43 -21.11
N VAL A 105 4.98 -1.51 -20.14
CA VAL A 105 4.98 -0.06 -20.41
C VAL A 105 6.33 0.52 -20.07
N ASN A 106 6.97 1.21 -21.01
CA ASN A 106 8.19 1.97 -20.73
C ASN A 106 7.90 3.06 -19.67
N PHE A 107 8.55 2.96 -18.52
CA PHE A 107 8.39 3.88 -17.40
C PHE A 107 9.41 5.02 -17.49
N TYR A 108 9.21 5.91 -18.47
CA TYR A 108 10.03 7.12 -18.64
C TYR A 108 11.54 6.84 -18.75
N GLY A 109 11.92 5.80 -19.50
CA GLY A 109 13.31 5.39 -19.67
C GLY A 109 13.96 4.74 -18.44
N ALA A 110 13.16 4.33 -17.44
CA ALA A 110 13.64 3.59 -16.29
C ALA A 110 13.61 2.07 -16.46
N GLY A 111 12.87 1.56 -17.45
CA GLY A 111 12.57 0.15 -17.64
C GLY A 111 11.09 -0.07 -17.95
N LYS A 112 10.60 -1.30 -17.83
CA LYS A 112 9.19 -1.65 -18.07
C LYS A 112 8.43 -1.79 -16.76
N ALA A 113 7.35 -1.03 -16.60
CA ALA A 113 6.37 -1.20 -15.54
C ALA A 113 5.20 -2.05 -16.02
N HIS A 114 4.53 -2.68 -15.07
CA HIS A 114 3.27 -3.35 -15.31
C HIS A 114 2.18 -2.33 -15.69
N LYS A 115 1.46 -2.57 -16.80
CA LYS A 115 0.49 -1.63 -17.38
C LYS A 115 -0.62 -1.24 -16.40
N TYR A 116 -1.14 -2.20 -15.63
CA TYR A 116 -2.18 -1.95 -14.62
C TYR A 116 -1.72 -0.91 -13.58
N PHE A 117 -0.56 -1.13 -12.94
CA PHE A 117 -0.05 -0.21 -11.92
C PHE A 117 0.29 1.15 -12.51
N TYR A 118 0.83 1.18 -13.73
CA TYR A 118 1.10 2.42 -14.45
C TYR A 118 -0.19 3.23 -14.66
N ASN A 119 -1.22 2.64 -15.26
CA ASN A 119 -2.48 3.34 -15.55
C ASN A 119 -3.15 3.86 -14.27
N ALA A 120 -3.17 3.04 -13.21
CA ALA A 120 -3.71 3.43 -11.92
C ALA A 120 -2.91 4.56 -11.24
N LEU A 121 -1.59 4.61 -11.39
CA LEU A 121 -0.80 5.74 -10.92
C LEU A 121 -1.13 7.02 -11.71
N ILE A 122 -1.19 6.93 -13.04
CA ILE A 122 -1.41 8.09 -13.90
C ILE A 122 -2.76 8.75 -13.63
N SER A 123 -3.81 7.99 -13.33
CA SER A 123 -5.11 8.56 -12.96
C SER A 123 -5.10 9.34 -11.64
N LEU A 124 -4.13 9.07 -10.76
CA LEU A 124 -3.96 9.75 -9.46
C LEU A 124 -2.85 10.82 -9.47
N TRP A 125 -1.99 10.81 -10.50
CA TRP A 125 -0.73 11.56 -10.49
C TRP A 125 -0.90 13.07 -10.39
N SER A 126 -1.95 13.66 -10.97
CA SER A 126 -2.15 15.12 -10.95
C SER A 126 -2.25 15.69 -9.53
N ASN A 127 -2.93 15.00 -8.62
CA ASN A 127 -3.04 15.40 -7.22
C ASN A 127 -1.71 15.20 -6.47
N VAL A 128 -1.01 14.09 -6.75
CA VAL A 128 0.31 13.78 -6.20
C VAL A 128 1.33 14.85 -6.60
N GLU A 129 1.40 15.17 -7.89
CA GLU A 129 2.30 16.17 -8.44
C GLU A 129 2.01 17.56 -7.86
N LYS A 130 0.73 17.93 -7.77
CA LYS A 130 0.34 19.19 -7.12
C LYS A 130 0.82 19.26 -5.67
N ALA A 131 0.63 18.20 -4.87
CA ALA A 131 1.11 18.17 -3.49
C ALA A 131 2.65 18.27 -3.40
N LEU A 132 3.38 17.62 -4.31
CA LEU A 132 4.85 17.72 -4.39
C LEU A 132 5.32 19.13 -4.75
N LEU A 133 4.61 19.81 -5.65
CA LEU A 133 4.91 21.17 -6.14
C LEU A 133 4.52 22.26 -5.14
N ASP A 134 3.48 22.05 -4.33
CA ASP A 134 3.04 23.01 -3.31
C ASP A 134 3.91 22.96 -2.04
N ASN A 135 4.66 21.86 -1.82
CA ASN A 135 5.48 21.64 -0.62
C ASN A 135 6.96 21.36 -0.95
N ARG A 136 7.56 22.09 -1.92
CA ARG A 136 8.87 21.77 -2.54
C ARG A 136 10.05 21.62 -1.58
N ASP A 137 10.01 22.31 -0.44
CA ASP A 137 11.05 22.30 0.59
C ASP A 137 10.98 21.07 1.51
N TYR A 138 9.99 20.19 1.34
CA TYR A 138 9.72 19.09 2.27
C TYR A 138 10.41 17.81 1.82
N GLY A 139 10.90 17.00 2.77
CA GLY A 139 11.14 15.58 2.52
C GLY A 139 9.83 14.87 2.16
N VAL A 140 9.89 13.70 1.51
CA VAL A 140 8.67 12.97 1.15
C VAL A 140 8.79 11.47 1.44
N THR A 141 7.75 10.92 2.05
CA THR A 141 7.58 9.47 2.23
C THR A 141 6.37 8.98 1.45
N PHE A 142 6.57 7.94 0.66
CA PHE A 142 5.52 7.20 -0.01
C PHE A 142 5.21 5.92 0.75
N THR A 143 3.92 5.60 0.90
CA THR A 143 3.50 4.32 1.52
C THR A 143 2.21 3.79 0.92
N GLY A 144 2.01 2.49 1.07
CA GLY A 144 0.80 1.79 0.66
C GLY A 144 0.89 0.30 0.94
N HIS A 145 -0.28 -0.33 0.99
CA HIS A 145 -0.44 -1.77 1.18
C HIS A 145 -0.99 -2.43 -0.10
N SER A 146 -0.52 -3.64 -0.43
CA SER A 146 -0.97 -4.40 -1.59
C SER A 146 -0.78 -3.60 -2.90
N LEU A 147 -1.83 -3.45 -3.72
CA LEU A 147 -1.85 -2.53 -4.87
C LEU A 147 -1.33 -1.12 -4.51
N GLY A 148 -1.70 -0.58 -3.35
CA GLY A 148 -1.22 0.73 -2.91
C GLY A 148 0.32 0.77 -2.78
N GLY A 149 0.94 -0.33 -2.39
CA GLY A 149 2.40 -0.47 -2.36
C GLY A 149 3.03 -0.38 -3.76
N ALA A 150 2.40 -1.00 -4.76
CA ALA A 150 2.88 -0.90 -6.15
C ALA A 150 2.79 0.54 -6.69
N LEU A 151 1.68 1.24 -6.42
CA LEU A 151 1.49 2.63 -6.82
C LEU A 151 2.47 3.57 -6.10
N ALA A 152 2.69 3.36 -4.80
CA ALA A 152 3.64 4.11 -4.00
C ALA A 152 5.07 4.00 -4.56
N SER A 153 5.49 2.80 -4.99
CA SER A 153 6.80 2.61 -5.62
C SER A 153 6.96 3.38 -6.92
N LEU A 154 6.01 3.22 -7.85
CA LEU A 154 6.06 3.94 -9.12
C LEU A 154 5.99 5.46 -8.90
N ALA A 155 5.20 5.93 -7.94
CA ALA A 155 5.11 7.36 -7.59
C ALA A 155 6.43 7.90 -7.04
N ALA A 156 7.09 7.15 -6.13
CA ALA A 156 8.39 7.52 -5.58
C ALA A 156 9.46 7.60 -6.69
N LEU A 157 9.50 6.61 -7.59
CA LEU A 157 10.44 6.61 -8.71
C LEU A 157 10.19 7.77 -9.67
N LYS A 158 8.92 7.99 -10.04
CA LYS A 158 8.52 9.12 -10.91
C LYS A 158 8.89 10.46 -10.28
N THR A 159 8.72 10.61 -8.97
CA THR A 159 9.10 11.82 -8.22
C THR A 159 10.57 12.19 -8.43
N VAL A 160 11.47 11.21 -8.43
CA VAL A 160 12.91 11.43 -8.67
C VAL A 160 13.21 11.64 -10.15
N ILE A 161 12.61 10.84 -11.06
CA ILE A 161 12.82 10.99 -12.51
C ILE A 161 12.43 12.39 -13.01
N PHE A 162 11.32 12.93 -12.51
CA PHE A 162 10.83 14.26 -12.87
C PHE A 162 11.46 15.38 -12.03
N ASN A 163 12.48 15.05 -11.22
CA ASN A 163 13.24 15.99 -10.42
C ASN A 163 12.35 16.82 -9.46
N HIS A 164 11.24 16.25 -8.99
CA HIS A 164 10.45 16.86 -7.93
C HIS A 164 11.20 16.80 -6.60
N ARG A 165 11.95 15.72 -6.34
CA ARG A 165 12.85 15.55 -5.18
C ARG A 165 14.10 14.78 -5.58
N LYS A 166 15.19 15.00 -4.86
CA LYS A 166 16.38 14.13 -4.93
C LYS A 166 16.10 12.81 -4.22
N GLY A 167 16.80 11.73 -4.61
CA GLY A 167 16.61 10.40 -4.06
C GLY A 167 16.72 10.33 -2.53
N GLU A 168 17.67 11.08 -1.96
CA GLU A 168 17.91 11.13 -0.51
C GLU A 168 16.79 11.82 0.28
N GLN A 169 15.93 12.58 -0.41
CA GLN A 169 14.76 13.24 0.17
C GLN A 169 13.49 12.38 0.05
N VAL A 170 13.58 11.21 -0.58
CA VAL A 170 12.46 10.30 -0.82
C VAL A 170 12.65 9.03 0.00
N LYS A 171 11.65 8.68 0.81
CA LYS A 171 11.53 7.39 1.46
C LYS A 171 10.34 6.61 0.89
N LEU A 172 10.46 5.30 0.87
CA LEU A 172 9.40 4.39 0.44
C LEU A 172 9.31 3.22 1.41
N TYR A 173 8.13 3.03 2.01
CA TYR A 173 7.80 1.86 2.81
C TYR A 173 6.52 1.25 2.27
N THR A 174 6.55 -0.04 1.94
CA THR A 174 5.37 -0.70 1.36
C THR A 174 5.11 -2.04 2.03
N PHE A 175 3.85 -2.41 2.15
CA PHE A 175 3.42 -3.64 2.83
C PHE A 175 2.78 -4.60 1.83
N GLY A 176 3.32 -5.81 1.68
CA GLY A 176 2.78 -6.79 0.76
C GLY A 176 2.78 -6.31 -0.70
N GLN A 177 3.81 -5.56 -1.10
CA GLN A 177 3.91 -4.99 -2.44
C GLN A 177 4.19 -6.10 -3.47
N PRO A 178 3.42 -6.21 -4.56
CA PRO A 178 3.70 -7.13 -5.67
C PRO A 178 4.89 -6.68 -6.52
N ARG A 179 5.45 -7.55 -7.38
CA ARG A 179 6.45 -7.15 -8.37
C ARG A 179 5.86 -6.12 -9.35
N VAL A 180 6.52 -4.99 -9.50
CA VAL A 180 5.95 -3.81 -10.18
C VAL A 180 6.44 -3.65 -11.62
N GLY A 181 7.64 -4.12 -11.93
CA GLY A 181 8.28 -3.92 -13.22
C GLY A 181 9.32 -5.00 -13.51
N ASN A 182 10.13 -4.79 -14.52
CA ASN A 182 11.22 -5.69 -14.90
C ASN A 182 12.54 -5.38 -14.19
N VAL A 183 13.57 -6.18 -14.46
CA VAL A 183 14.94 -6.02 -13.94
C VAL A 183 15.49 -4.61 -14.17
N GLU A 184 15.27 -4.03 -15.36
CA GLU A 184 15.75 -2.67 -15.67
C GLU A 184 15.11 -1.62 -14.76
N LEU A 185 13.78 -1.69 -14.60
CA LEU A 185 13.03 -0.83 -13.69
C LEU A 185 13.51 -0.99 -12.26
N ALA A 186 13.71 -2.24 -11.83
CA ALA A 186 14.17 -2.54 -10.49
C ALA A 186 15.58 -2.00 -10.21
N THR A 187 16.49 -2.16 -11.16
CA THR A 187 17.84 -1.64 -11.10
C THR A 187 17.84 -0.11 -11.04
N LYS A 188 17.05 0.54 -11.89
CA LYS A 188 16.91 2.01 -11.88
C LYS A 188 16.31 2.51 -10.58
N HIS A 189 15.30 1.81 -10.06
CA HIS A 189 14.67 2.11 -8.78
C HIS A 189 15.70 2.10 -7.65
N ASN A 190 16.44 1.00 -7.48
CA ASN A 190 17.46 0.87 -6.43
C ASN A 190 18.56 1.94 -6.52
N LYS A 191 18.92 2.34 -7.73
CA LYS A 191 19.91 3.40 -7.96
C LYS A 191 19.39 4.79 -7.53
N LEU A 192 18.10 5.07 -7.75
CA LEU A 192 17.52 6.40 -7.53
C LEU A 192 16.88 6.58 -6.14
N LEU A 193 16.54 5.49 -5.46
CA LEU A 193 15.80 5.50 -4.19
C LEU A 193 16.57 4.70 -3.13
N PRO A 194 17.52 5.32 -2.41
CA PRO A 194 18.34 4.63 -1.41
C PRO A 194 17.55 4.20 -0.16
N PHE A 195 16.38 4.79 0.09
CA PHE A 195 15.53 4.49 1.26
C PHE A 195 14.22 3.84 0.83
N SER A 196 14.32 2.61 0.32
CA SER A 196 13.17 1.82 -0.12
C SER A 196 13.12 0.47 0.58
N PHE A 197 12.02 0.24 1.30
CA PHE A 197 11.82 -0.93 2.14
C PHE A 197 10.49 -1.62 1.81
N ARG A 198 10.55 -2.89 1.40
CA ARG A 198 9.39 -3.76 1.19
C ARG A 198 9.21 -4.66 2.41
N ILE A 199 8.13 -4.45 3.16
CA ILE A 199 7.81 -5.24 4.34
C ILE A 199 6.94 -6.41 3.90
N VAL A 200 7.38 -7.63 4.21
CA VAL A 200 6.74 -8.89 3.81
C VAL A 200 6.48 -9.75 5.03
N HIS A 201 5.25 -10.27 5.15
CA HIS A 201 4.81 -11.08 6.28
C HIS A 201 4.62 -12.56 5.90
N GLY A 202 5.41 -13.43 6.54
CA GLY A 202 5.23 -14.86 6.57
C GLY A 202 5.15 -15.50 5.18
N VAL A 203 3.95 -15.95 4.83
CA VAL A 203 3.62 -16.61 3.56
C VAL A 203 2.70 -15.74 2.70
N ASP A 204 2.79 -14.42 2.81
CA ASP A 204 2.09 -13.50 1.92
C ASP A 204 2.49 -13.80 0.46
N ILE A 205 1.51 -14.24 -0.34
CA ILE A 205 1.73 -14.59 -1.75
C ILE A 205 1.89 -13.36 -2.64
N VAL A 206 1.34 -12.21 -2.27
CA VAL A 206 1.24 -11.04 -3.16
C VAL A 206 2.60 -10.50 -3.58
N PRO A 207 3.61 -10.39 -2.68
CA PRO A 207 4.97 -10.07 -3.10
C PRO A 207 5.53 -11.02 -4.17
N HIS A 208 5.10 -12.27 -4.22
CA HIS A 208 5.58 -13.21 -5.22
C HIS A 208 4.79 -13.18 -6.54
N LEU A 209 3.88 -12.20 -6.70
CA LEU A 209 3.08 -12.00 -7.89
C LEU A 209 3.40 -10.65 -8.56
N PRO A 210 3.32 -10.58 -9.90
CA PRO A 210 3.40 -11.71 -10.83
C PRO A 210 4.72 -12.48 -10.67
N GLY A 211 4.74 -13.74 -11.09
CA GLY A 211 5.92 -14.60 -10.96
C GLY A 211 7.09 -14.11 -11.82
N CYS A 212 8.29 -14.10 -11.25
CA CYS A 212 9.54 -13.85 -11.98
C CYS A 212 9.90 -15.03 -12.91
N ALA A 213 10.81 -14.82 -13.87
CA ALA A 213 11.52 -15.94 -14.51
C ALA A 213 12.33 -16.69 -13.46
N LYS A 214 12.45 -18.01 -13.61
CA LYS A 214 13.26 -18.84 -12.72
C LYS A 214 14.58 -19.17 -13.41
N ASP A 215 15.67 -19.10 -12.65
CA ASP A 215 16.99 -19.49 -13.15
C ASP A 215 17.05 -21.02 -13.33
N ASP A 216 17.12 -21.46 -14.59
CA ASP A 216 17.10 -22.88 -14.95
C ASP A 216 18.43 -23.63 -14.72
N PHE A 217 19.52 -22.94 -14.36
CA PHE A 217 20.82 -23.58 -14.09
C PHE A 217 20.85 -24.36 -12.77
N MET A 218 19.86 -24.20 -11.89
CA MET A 218 19.78 -24.81 -10.56
C MET A 218 18.80 -26.01 -10.49
N GLY A 219 19.12 -27.13 -11.18
CA GLY A 219 18.57 -28.48 -10.92
C GLY A 219 17.04 -28.68 -10.83
N GLU A 220 16.61 -29.86 -10.36
CA GLU A 220 15.19 -30.28 -10.22
C GLU A 220 14.58 -29.94 -8.84
N THR A 221 14.81 -28.74 -8.29
CA THR A 221 14.15 -28.33 -7.03
C THR A 221 12.76 -27.72 -7.28
N LYS A 222 11.83 -27.89 -6.31
CA LYS A 222 10.46 -27.35 -6.38
C LYS A 222 10.37 -25.81 -6.38
N SER A 223 11.41 -25.12 -5.88
CA SER A 223 11.57 -23.66 -5.98
C SER A 223 12.97 -23.35 -6.50
N LYS A 224 13.06 -22.27 -7.27
CA LYS A 224 14.27 -21.76 -7.92
C LYS A 224 14.37 -20.25 -7.71
N PRO A 225 15.58 -19.67 -7.65
CA PRO A 225 15.75 -18.22 -7.56
C PRO A 225 15.23 -17.53 -8.83
N CYS A 226 14.89 -16.25 -8.70
CA CYS A 226 14.50 -15.45 -9.87
C CYS A 226 15.72 -15.20 -10.77
N ASP A 227 15.55 -15.24 -12.08
CA ASP A 227 16.62 -14.94 -13.03
C ASP A 227 16.82 -13.42 -13.13
N PRO A 228 17.98 -12.87 -12.70
CA PRO A 228 18.29 -11.44 -12.83
C PRO A 228 18.59 -11.01 -14.27
N ASP A 229 18.79 -11.95 -15.20
CA ASP A 229 19.15 -11.66 -16.59
C ASP A 229 17.95 -11.72 -17.55
N ASP A 230 16.75 -12.08 -17.06
CA ASP A 230 15.51 -11.97 -17.83
C ASP A 230 14.86 -10.58 -17.70
N PHE A 231 15.25 -9.68 -18.60
CA PHE A 231 14.78 -8.30 -18.64
C PHE A 231 13.31 -8.13 -19.06
N GLU A 232 12.60 -9.19 -19.42
CA GLU A 232 11.19 -9.13 -19.82
C GLU A 232 10.24 -9.58 -18.71
N LYS A 233 10.76 -10.17 -17.63
CA LYS A 233 9.94 -10.74 -16.55
C LYS A 233 9.84 -9.81 -15.34
N PRO A 234 8.80 -10.00 -14.52
CA PRO A 234 8.66 -9.29 -13.25
C PRO A 234 9.87 -9.48 -12.34
N TYR A 235 10.30 -8.40 -11.70
CA TYR A 235 11.43 -8.39 -10.77
C TYR A 235 11.23 -7.34 -9.68
N HIS A 236 11.71 -7.63 -8.47
CA HIS A 236 11.59 -6.78 -7.30
C HIS A 236 12.70 -5.75 -7.15
N HIS A 237 12.38 -4.68 -6.46
CA HIS A 237 13.27 -3.56 -6.14
C HIS A 237 13.07 -3.11 -4.71
N GLY A 238 14.02 -2.38 -4.15
CA GLY A 238 14.11 -2.01 -2.75
C GLY A 238 14.74 -3.14 -1.92
N LEU A 239 14.94 -2.88 -0.63
CA LEU A 239 15.34 -3.90 0.33
C LEU A 239 14.10 -4.60 0.88
N GLU A 240 14.07 -5.93 0.86
CA GLU A 240 13.04 -6.68 1.57
C GLU A 240 13.36 -6.72 3.08
N ILE A 241 12.32 -6.48 3.87
CA ILE A 241 12.28 -6.66 5.32
C ILE A 241 11.29 -7.80 5.60
N TYR A 242 11.84 -8.99 5.82
CA TYR A 242 11.05 -10.21 5.89
C TYR A 242 10.79 -10.65 7.33
N TYR A 243 9.50 -10.70 7.70
CA TYR A 243 9.03 -11.24 8.97
C TYR A 243 8.54 -12.67 8.75
N PRO A 244 9.33 -13.73 9.06
CA PRO A 244 8.97 -15.11 8.73
C PRO A 244 7.80 -15.67 9.57
N HIS A 245 7.51 -15.04 10.71
CA HIS A 245 6.59 -15.54 11.72
C HIS A 245 5.61 -14.45 12.16
N GLU A 246 5.76 -13.93 13.38
CA GLU A 246 4.91 -12.87 13.92
C GLU A 246 5.48 -11.48 13.62
N MET A 247 4.64 -10.45 13.78
CA MET A 247 5.02 -9.05 13.65
C MET A 247 4.68 -8.24 14.91
N ARG A 248 4.77 -8.86 16.09
CA ARG A 248 4.69 -8.16 17.39
C ARG A 248 5.86 -7.19 17.54
N PRO A 249 5.76 -6.18 18.42
CA PRO A 249 6.94 -5.43 18.83
C PRO A 249 8.10 -6.38 19.17
N ASP A 250 9.30 -6.04 18.69
CA ASP A 250 10.53 -6.83 18.85
C ASP A 250 10.55 -8.22 18.18
N SER A 251 9.56 -8.54 17.33
CA SER A 251 9.60 -9.78 16.55
C SER A 251 10.80 -9.78 15.61
N PRO A 252 11.52 -10.91 15.48
CA PRO A 252 12.67 -10.99 14.60
C PRO A 252 12.25 -10.85 13.14
N PHE A 253 13.01 -10.07 12.39
CA PHE A 253 12.91 -9.93 10.95
C PHE A 253 14.30 -10.06 10.30
N TYR A 254 14.31 -10.33 9.00
CA TYR A 254 15.51 -10.34 8.18
C TYR A 254 15.55 -9.13 7.27
N GLU A 255 16.70 -8.48 7.19
CA GLU A 255 17.02 -7.54 6.12
C GLU A 255 17.70 -8.30 4.99
N CYS A 256 17.03 -8.40 3.84
CA CYS A 256 17.34 -9.37 2.80
C CYS A 256 18.36 -8.83 1.80
N PHE A 257 19.64 -8.84 2.20
CA PHE A 257 20.78 -8.39 1.40
C PHE A 257 21.38 -9.48 0.50
N GLY A 258 20.83 -10.70 0.52
CA GLY A 258 21.33 -11.81 -0.25
C GLY A 258 21.02 -11.68 -1.74
N THR A 259 21.23 -12.79 -2.44
CA THR A 259 21.20 -12.85 -3.90
C THR A 259 20.07 -13.75 -4.40
N PRO A 260 19.50 -13.44 -5.57
CA PRO A 260 19.70 -12.22 -6.36
C PRO A 260 19.22 -10.94 -5.66
N LEU A 261 19.86 -9.80 -5.91
CA LEU A 261 19.52 -8.55 -5.21
C LEU A 261 18.08 -8.14 -5.53
N GLY A 262 17.26 -7.95 -4.49
CA GLY A 262 15.84 -7.67 -4.64
C GLY A 262 14.97 -8.92 -4.67
N GLU A 263 15.55 -10.10 -4.89
CA GLU A 263 14.86 -11.41 -4.92
C GLU A 263 15.62 -12.44 -4.06
N ASP A 264 16.02 -12.05 -2.85
CA ASP A 264 16.93 -12.83 -1.99
C ASP A 264 16.35 -14.21 -1.67
N PHE A 265 17.00 -15.24 -2.19
CA PHE A 265 16.55 -16.62 -2.05
C PHE A 265 16.74 -17.19 -0.63
N ASN A 266 17.36 -16.46 0.29
CA ASN A 266 17.38 -16.84 1.72
C ASN A 266 16.18 -16.28 2.50
N CYS A 267 15.45 -15.31 1.94
CA CYS A 267 14.28 -14.68 2.53
C CYS A 267 12.98 -15.30 2.03
N SER A 268 11.99 -14.49 1.63
CA SER A 268 10.66 -14.98 1.26
C SER A 268 10.65 -15.68 -0.10
N ASP A 269 11.59 -15.38 -1.00
CA ASP A 269 11.57 -15.95 -2.36
C ASP A 269 11.92 -17.43 -2.46
N LYS A 270 12.37 -18.06 -1.36
CA LYS A 270 12.47 -19.52 -1.27
C LYS A 270 11.12 -20.23 -1.17
N LEU A 271 10.07 -19.50 -0.77
CA LEU A 271 8.78 -20.09 -0.49
C LEU A 271 8.16 -20.70 -1.75
N THR A 272 7.44 -21.79 -1.55
CA THR A 272 6.64 -22.45 -2.60
C THR A 272 5.18 -22.33 -2.22
N PHE A 273 4.35 -21.91 -3.16
CA PHE A 273 2.92 -21.70 -2.96
C PHE A 273 2.15 -22.84 -3.59
N ILE A 274 1.32 -23.55 -2.81
CA ILE A 274 0.43 -24.60 -3.29
C ILE A 274 -1.04 -24.15 -3.15
N PRO A 275 -1.90 -24.38 -4.16
CA PRO A 275 -3.27 -23.84 -4.19
C PRO A 275 -4.12 -24.16 -2.95
N GLU A 276 -3.88 -25.32 -2.33
CA GLU A 276 -4.64 -25.81 -1.16
C GLU A 276 -4.48 -24.89 0.06
N HIS A 277 -3.40 -24.11 0.14
CA HIS A 277 -3.08 -23.23 1.27
C HIS A 277 -3.46 -21.76 1.05
N HIS A 278 -4.24 -21.44 0.01
CA HIS A 278 -4.63 -20.05 -0.33
C HIS A 278 -5.18 -19.22 0.83
N PHE A 279 -5.89 -19.83 1.78
CA PHE A 279 -6.39 -19.14 2.96
C PHE A 279 -5.26 -18.57 3.84
N GLN A 280 -4.16 -19.31 4.03
CA GLN A 280 -3.03 -18.86 4.84
C GLN A 280 -2.29 -17.70 4.15
N TYR A 281 -2.15 -17.78 2.82
CA TYR A 281 -1.49 -16.75 2.03
C TYR A 281 -2.27 -15.44 2.05
N THR A 282 -3.59 -15.52 1.88
CA THR A 282 -4.48 -14.37 1.96
C THR A 282 -4.59 -13.83 3.38
N TYR A 283 -4.52 -14.69 4.40
CA TYR A 283 -4.42 -14.25 5.80
C TYR A 283 -3.14 -13.44 6.03
N ALA A 284 -1.98 -13.98 5.66
CA ALA A 284 -0.69 -13.29 5.81
C ALA A 284 -0.68 -11.94 5.07
N HIS A 285 -1.21 -11.91 3.84
CA HIS A 285 -1.35 -10.67 3.07
C HIS A 285 -2.20 -9.60 3.75
N ARG A 286 -3.17 -9.99 4.56
CA ARG A 286 -4.10 -9.03 5.20
C ARG A 286 -3.62 -8.57 6.56
N HIS A 287 -2.62 -9.23 7.14
CA HIS A 287 -2.20 -8.99 8.51
C HIS A 287 -0.78 -8.46 8.51
N TYR A 288 -0.60 -7.26 9.06
CA TYR A 288 0.72 -6.66 9.24
C TYR A 288 0.77 -6.03 10.62
N PHE A 289 1.88 -6.21 11.34
CA PHE A 289 2.07 -5.67 12.69
C PHE A 289 0.90 -5.97 13.66
N GLU A 290 0.39 -7.21 13.61
CA GLU A 290 -0.75 -7.71 14.40
C GLU A 290 -2.15 -7.18 14.02
N HIS A 291 -2.23 -6.38 12.96
CA HIS A 291 -3.48 -5.76 12.51
C HIS A 291 -3.96 -6.31 11.17
N LYS A 292 -5.27 -6.58 11.07
CA LYS A 292 -5.96 -6.83 9.79
C LYS A 292 -6.10 -5.50 9.05
N VAL A 293 -5.16 -5.19 8.17
CA VAL A 293 -4.89 -3.85 7.63
C VAL A 293 -6.15 -3.08 7.18
N PRO A 294 -7.05 -3.63 6.34
CA PRO A 294 -8.24 -2.87 5.92
C PRO A 294 -9.22 -2.59 7.06
N ALA A 295 -9.41 -3.57 7.96
CA ALA A 295 -10.34 -3.44 9.08
C ALA A 295 -9.78 -2.49 10.16
N PHE A 296 -8.49 -2.58 10.43
CA PHE A 296 -7.80 -1.69 11.35
C PHE A 296 -7.93 -0.22 10.95
N GLY A 297 -7.76 0.08 9.65
CA GLY A 297 -7.98 1.42 9.10
C GLY A 297 -9.42 1.91 9.27
N LYS A 298 -10.40 1.07 8.92
CA LYS A 298 -11.84 1.38 9.08
C LYS A 298 -12.25 1.60 10.54
N LEU A 299 -11.51 1.04 11.49
CA LEU A 299 -11.68 1.23 12.93
C LEU A 299 -10.83 2.39 13.48
N GLY A 300 -10.33 3.28 12.63
CA GLY A 300 -9.59 4.47 13.05
C GLY A 300 -8.25 4.16 13.72
N CYS A 301 -7.62 3.05 13.33
CA CYS A 301 -6.34 2.57 13.85
C CYS A 301 -6.33 2.36 15.37
N GLN A 302 -7.49 2.00 15.93
CA GLN A 302 -7.71 1.71 17.35
C GLN A 302 -8.46 0.39 17.56
N GLY A 303 -8.65 -0.38 16.50
CA GLY A 303 -9.30 -1.68 16.54
C GLY A 303 -8.53 -2.68 17.40
N THR A 304 -9.26 -3.48 18.17
CA THR A 304 -8.70 -4.72 18.73
C THR A 304 -8.72 -5.82 17.67
N LYS A 305 -7.82 -6.80 17.79
CA LYS A 305 -7.78 -7.99 16.91
C LYS A 305 -9.15 -8.65 16.74
N GLN A 306 -9.94 -8.76 17.82
CA GLN A 306 -11.28 -9.34 17.75
C GLN A 306 -12.30 -8.50 16.96
N GLN A 307 -12.22 -7.17 17.05
CA GLN A 307 -13.09 -6.28 16.28
C GLN A 307 -12.71 -6.30 14.80
N GLU A 308 -11.41 -6.29 14.53
CA GLU A 308 -10.86 -6.35 13.17
C GLU A 308 -11.27 -7.62 12.42
N GLU A 309 -11.11 -8.79 13.06
CA GLU A 309 -11.43 -10.08 12.44
C GLU A 309 -12.94 -10.26 12.18
N ARG A 310 -13.79 -9.59 12.97
CA ARG A 310 -15.26 -9.57 12.75
C ARG A 310 -15.69 -8.67 11.60
N LEU A 311 -14.88 -7.70 11.21
CA LEU A 311 -15.23 -6.73 10.18
C LEU A 311 -14.94 -7.32 8.79
N PRO A 312 -15.96 -7.44 7.91
CA PRO A 312 -15.76 -7.95 6.55
C PRO A 312 -14.84 -7.04 5.73
N ASP A 313 -14.03 -7.63 4.87
CA ASP A 313 -13.04 -6.87 4.08
C ASP A 313 -13.73 -5.85 3.15
N ASP A 314 -14.87 -6.25 2.60
CA ASP A 314 -15.73 -5.50 1.69
C ASP A 314 -16.82 -4.70 2.41
N ALA A 315 -16.83 -4.68 3.75
CA ALA A 315 -17.80 -3.87 4.49
C ALA A 315 -17.71 -2.41 4.02
N HIS A 316 -18.66 -2.02 3.18
CA HIS A 316 -18.93 -0.64 2.82
C HIS A 316 -19.47 0.07 4.05
N ASP A 317 -19.28 1.38 4.12
CA ASP A 317 -19.59 2.23 5.26
C ASP A 317 -21.04 2.04 5.76
N ALA A 318 -21.23 1.11 6.69
CA ALA A 318 -22.42 1.01 7.53
C ALA A 318 -22.32 1.98 8.73
N GLY A 319 -21.51 3.04 8.63
CA GLY A 319 -21.11 3.91 9.74
C GLY A 319 -21.68 5.33 9.72
N GLY A 320 -22.71 5.61 8.92
CA GLY A 320 -23.33 6.94 8.83
C GLY A 320 -24.63 7.15 9.62
N LYS A 321 -25.16 6.13 10.31
CA LYS A 321 -26.43 6.23 11.06
C LYS A 321 -26.41 5.42 12.36
N ALA A 322 -25.56 5.80 13.31
CA ALA A 322 -25.68 5.30 14.68
C ALA A 322 -25.05 6.25 15.69
N ALA A 323 -25.52 7.50 15.76
CA ALA A 323 -25.37 8.36 16.94
C ALA A 323 -26.17 9.66 16.73
N HIS A 324 -27.46 9.64 17.07
CA HIS A 324 -28.20 10.76 17.68
C HIS A 324 -29.69 10.41 17.72
N GLU A 325 -30.07 9.48 18.60
CA GLU A 325 -31.43 9.48 19.13
C GLU A 325 -31.40 10.25 20.45
N VAL A 326 -31.37 11.58 20.35
CA VAL A 326 -31.69 12.45 21.48
C VAL A 326 -33.20 12.41 21.63
N ARG A 327 -33.66 11.61 22.60
CA ARG A 327 -35.02 11.68 23.15
C ARG A 327 -35.42 13.14 23.36
N ARG A 328 -36.50 13.59 22.73
CA ARG A 328 -37.30 14.72 23.23
C ARG A 328 -38.74 14.26 23.45
N PRO A 329 -39.42 14.74 24.51
CA PRO A 329 -40.70 14.20 24.95
C PRO A 329 -41.84 14.76 24.13
N TRP A 330 -42.89 13.95 24.05
CA TRP A 330 -44.19 14.26 23.48
C TRP A 330 -44.85 15.46 24.17
N HIS A 331 -45.26 16.45 23.39
CA HIS A 331 -46.42 17.27 23.72
C HIS A 331 -47.31 17.41 22.48
N SER A 332 -48.52 16.88 22.62
CA SER A 332 -49.68 17.16 21.80
C SER A 332 -50.13 18.61 22.03
N VAL A 333 -50.59 19.29 20.98
CA VAL A 333 -51.81 20.10 20.90
C VAL A 333 -51.90 20.62 19.46
N LEU A 334 -52.86 20.11 18.69
CA LEU A 334 -53.47 20.89 17.59
C LEU A 334 -54.98 20.64 17.64
N GLY A 335 -55.67 21.63 18.22
CA GLY A 335 -57.10 21.76 18.19
C GLY A 335 -57.58 22.34 16.86
N LYS A 336 -58.68 21.76 16.38
CA LYS A 336 -59.65 22.21 15.37
C LYS A 336 -59.71 23.74 15.13
N VAL A 337 -59.84 24.15 13.85
CA VAL A 337 -60.95 24.99 13.38
C VAL A 337 -61.30 24.63 11.91
N ARG A 338 -62.61 24.44 11.67
CA ARG A 338 -63.32 24.28 10.38
C ARG A 338 -63.82 25.65 9.88
N ALA A 339 -63.93 25.84 8.56
CA ALA A 339 -65.07 26.46 7.83
C ALA A 339 -64.78 26.40 6.31
N VAL A 340 -65.57 25.68 5.47
CA VAL A 340 -66.81 26.10 4.76
C VAL A 340 -66.51 27.22 3.73
N GLY A 341 -66.82 27.19 2.43
CA GLY A 341 -67.59 26.35 1.51
C GLY A 341 -67.86 27.16 0.21
N HIS A 342 -68.51 26.53 -0.79
CA HIS A 342 -69.08 27.12 -2.06
C HIS A 342 -68.09 27.55 -3.17
N PHE A 343 -68.36 27.51 -4.49
CA PHE A 343 -69.30 26.86 -5.43
C PHE A 343 -68.93 27.40 -6.85
N LEU A 344 -69.18 26.64 -7.94
CA LEU A 344 -69.20 27.05 -9.39
C LEU A 344 -67.85 27.47 -10.05
N GLY A 345 -67.55 27.22 -11.33
CA GLY A 345 -68.26 26.62 -12.45
C GLY A 345 -67.45 26.76 -13.76
N ILE A 346 -67.68 25.82 -14.69
CA ILE A 346 -67.75 25.88 -16.17
C ILE A 346 -66.79 26.80 -16.98
N GLY A 347 -66.14 26.20 -17.98
CA GLY A 347 -65.71 26.80 -19.26
C GLY A 347 -64.20 26.66 -19.47
N ARG A 348 -63.65 26.12 -20.56
CA ARG A 348 -64.13 25.71 -21.89
C ARG A 348 -63.24 24.57 -22.37
#